data_AF-A0A0B7GZP8-F1
#
_entry.id   AF-A0A0B7GZP8-F1
#
_cell.length_a   1.000
_cell.length_b   1.000
_cell.length_c   1.000
_cell.angle_alpha   90.00
_cell.angle_beta   90.00
_cell.angle_gamma   90.00
#
_symmetry.space_group_name_H-M   'P 1'
#
loop_
_entity.id
_entity.type
_entity.pdbx_description
1 polymer ?
#
loop_
_entity_poly.entity_id
_entity_poly.type
_entity_poly.pdbx_seq_one_letter_code
_entity_poly.pdbx_strand_id
1 'polypeptide(L)'
;MFFFLPIKFKKLSYEKIPGATPSHFINKQENVGQTLLDSDGFDQLGSGSVVALIDVISHKNQAPFNKDLIPRIVLFQTFDGRKGAIKIKEYISEGAQSYLLVDIKIQKIP
;
A
#
# COMPACT_ATOMS: atom_id res chain seq x y z
N MET A 1 0.46 -10.39 -6.67
CA MET A 1 0.16 -8.95 -6.84
C MET A 1 0.93 -8.13 -5.82
N PHE A 2 1.33 -6.91 -6.14
CA PHE A 2 1.93 -5.95 -5.19
C PHE A 2 1.85 -4.54 -5.77
N PHE A 3 1.90 -3.52 -4.91
CA PHE A 3 2.00 -2.13 -5.30
C PHE A 3 3.46 -1.69 -5.34
N PHE A 4 3.82 -0.95 -6.40
CA PHE A 4 5.13 -0.36 -6.56
C PHE A 4 5.06 0.85 -7.51
N LEU A 5 6.07 1.71 -7.45
CA LEU A 5 6.31 2.75 -8.45
C LEU A 5 7.52 2.37 -9.32
N PRO A 6 7.41 2.42 -10.66
CA PRO A 6 8.50 2.11 -11.57
C PRO A 6 9.47 3.29 -11.73
N ILE A 7 10.11 3.73 -10.64
CA ILE A 7 11.05 4.87 -10.68
C ILE A 7 12.49 4.47 -11.07
N LYS A 8 12.91 3.23 -10.79
CA LYS A 8 14.25 2.70 -11.14
C LYS A 8 14.29 1.19 -11.45
N PHE A 9 13.14 0.57 -11.74
CA PHE A 9 13.07 -0.89 -11.86
C PHE A 9 13.46 -1.37 -13.27
N LYS A 10 14.77 -1.55 -13.52
CA LYS A 10 15.29 -2.21 -14.74
C LYS A 10 14.86 -3.68 -14.88
N LYS A 11 14.43 -4.32 -13.77
CA LYS A 11 14.24 -5.77 -13.70
C LYS A 11 12.90 -6.28 -14.28
N LEU A 12 11.94 -5.38 -14.54
CA LEU A 12 10.58 -5.77 -14.96
C LEU A 12 10.17 -5.19 -16.33
N SER A 13 11.12 -4.66 -17.11
CA SER A 13 10.87 -4.06 -18.44
C SER A 13 9.82 -2.94 -18.50
N TYR A 14 9.40 -2.41 -17.35
CA TYR A 14 8.44 -1.30 -17.31
C TYR A 14 9.11 0.00 -17.70
N GLU A 15 8.44 0.76 -18.56
CA GLU A 15 8.83 2.13 -18.85
C GLU A 15 8.75 2.98 -17.59
N LYS A 16 9.71 3.90 -17.47
CA LYS A 16 9.69 4.89 -16.41
C LYS A 16 8.53 5.84 -16.65
N ILE A 17 7.76 6.14 -15.61
CA ILE A 17 6.76 7.20 -15.65
C ILE A 17 7.48 8.56 -15.54
N PRO A 18 7.38 9.45 -16.55
CA PRO A 18 7.99 10.78 -16.49
C PRO A 18 7.44 11.58 -15.29
N GLY A 19 8.31 12.27 -14.56
CA GLY A 19 7.91 13.06 -13.39
C GLY A 19 7.48 12.26 -12.15
N ALA A 20 7.53 10.92 -12.19
CA ALA A 20 7.17 10.12 -11.03
C ALA A 20 8.11 10.37 -9.85
N THR A 21 7.50 10.67 -8.70
CA THR A 21 8.20 10.84 -7.42
C THR A 21 8.16 9.54 -6.62
N PRO A 22 9.18 9.25 -5.79
CA PRO A 22 9.26 8.00 -5.05
C PRO A 22 8.12 7.89 -4.03
N SER A 23 7.45 6.74 -4.00
CA SER A 23 6.62 6.33 -2.86
C SER A 23 7.03 4.93 -2.41
N HIS A 24 6.80 4.64 -1.15
CA HIS A 24 7.17 3.39 -0.51
C HIS A 24 5.92 2.64 -0.05
N PHE A 25 5.99 1.31 -0.07
CA PHE A 25 4.87 0.43 0.24
C PHE A 25 5.31 -0.69 1.19
N ILE A 26 4.47 -1.02 2.17
CA ILE A 26 4.50 -2.27 2.92
C ILE A 26 3.39 -3.14 2.33
N ASN A 27 3.73 -3.99 1.37
CA ASN A 27 2.77 -4.87 0.68
C ASN A 27 2.28 -6.02 1.57
N LYS A 28 3.21 -6.58 2.36
CA LYS A 28 2.96 -7.59 3.38
C LYS A 28 3.40 -7.10 4.75
N GLN A 29 2.45 -6.85 5.65
CA GLN A 29 2.73 -6.52 7.05
C GLN A 29 3.26 -7.76 7.80
N GLU A 30 2.90 -8.96 7.34
CA GLU A 30 3.36 -10.23 7.86
C GLU A 30 4.90 -10.36 7.77
N ASN A 31 5.51 -9.70 6.78
CA ASN A 31 6.96 -9.65 6.60
C ASN A 31 7.65 -8.64 7.54
N VAL A 32 6.88 -7.82 8.26
CA VAL A 32 7.38 -6.93 9.32
C VAL A 32 7.47 -7.68 10.65
N GLY A 33 6.76 -8.80 10.80
CA GLY A 33 6.68 -9.58 12.04
C GLY A 33 5.56 -9.15 12.99
N GLN A 34 4.77 -8.13 12.62
CA GLN A 34 3.59 -7.68 13.37
C GLN A 34 2.59 -6.99 12.44
N THR A 35 1.32 -6.97 12.85
CA THR A 35 0.30 -6.15 12.20
C THR A 35 0.44 -4.71 12.69
N LEU A 36 0.75 -3.79 11.78
CA LEU A 36 0.92 -2.36 12.06
C LEU A 36 -0.43 -1.62 12.00
N LEU A 37 -1.31 -2.07 11.11
CA LEU A 37 -2.69 -1.58 10.97
C LEU A 37 -3.56 -2.71 10.44
N ASP A 38 -4.56 -3.09 11.21
CA ASP A 38 -5.59 -4.06 10.79
C ASP A 38 -6.79 -3.36 10.12
N SER A 39 -7.79 -4.17 9.73
CA SER A 39 -9.00 -3.70 9.06
C SER A 39 -9.85 -2.78 9.92
N ASP A 40 -10.01 -3.11 11.19
CA ASP A 40 -10.88 -2.35 12.09
C ASP A 40 -10.22 -1.01 12.45
N GLY A 41 -8.91 -1.04 12.70
CA GLY A 41 -8.09 0.16 12.84
C GLY A 41 -8.12 1.04 11.59
N PHE A 42 -8.13 0.45 10.38
CA PHE A 42 -8.32 1.19 9.13
C PHE A 42 -9.67 1.93 9.10
N ASP A 43 -10.77 1.24 9.44
CA ASP A 43 -12.12 1.82 9.39
C ASP A 43 -12.26 2.96 10.40
N GLN A 44 -11.58 2.85 11.54
CA GLN A 44 -11.54 3.87 12.60
C GLN A 44 -10.52 5.00 12.37
N LEU A 45 -9.71 4.97 11.31
CA LEU A 45 -8.76 6.05 11.02
C LEU A 45 -9.48 7.40 10.88
N GLY A 46 -9.17 8.32 11.79
CA GLY A 46 -9.55 9.73 11.76
C GLY A 46 -8.35 10.68 11.68
N SER A 47 -8.58 11.97 11.98
CA SER A 47 -7.52 12.98 12.09
C SER A 47 -6.60 12.68 13.28
N GLY A 48 -5.27 12.67 13.07
CA GLY A 48 -4.28 12.28 14.09
C GLY A 48 -4.02 10.77 14.19
N SER A 49 -4.37 10.01 13.15
CA SER A 49 -4.34 8.54 13.18
C SER A 49 -2.96 7.90 13.37
N VAL A 50 -2.97 6.67 13.90
CA VAL A 50 -1.81 5.78 14.09
C VAL A 50 -0.95 5.62 12.82
N VAL A 51 -1.55 5.78 11.64
CA VAL A 51 -0.84 5.69 10.36
C VAL A 51 0.27 6.75 10.24
N ALA A 52 0.23 7.84 11.03
CA ALA A 52 1.29 8.86 11.12
C ALA A 52 2.55 8.36 11.80
N LEU A 53 2.39 7.46 12.77
CA LEU A 53 3.48 6.93 13.57
C LEU A 53 4.18 5.75 12.89
N ILE A 54 3.56 5.15 11.88
CA ILE A 54 4.13 4.01 11.16
C ILE A 54 5.37 4.46 10.36
N ASP A 55 6.50 3.77 10.56
CA ASP A 55 7.68 3.92 9.71
C ASP A 55 7.55 3.04 8.47
N VAL A 56 6.99 3.62 7.39
CA VAL A 56 6.80 2.92 6.11
C VAL A 56 8.14 2.65 5.41
N ILE A 57 9.11 3.54 5.55
CA ILE A 57 10.37 3.48 4.80
C ILE A 57 11.23 2.30 5.29
N SER A 58 11.31 2.09 6.59
CA SER A 58 12.12 1.01 7.18
C SER A 58 11.49 -0.36 6.96
N HIS A 59 10.17 -0.44 6.89
CA HIS A 59 9.42 -1.69 6.73
C HIS A 59 8.99 -1.98 5.27
N LYS A 60 9.37 -1.11 4.32
CA LYS A 60 8.97 -1.26 2.92
C LYS A 60 9.39 -2.61 2.36
N ASN A 61 8.52 -3.21 1.57
CA ASN A 61 8.81 -4.48 0.91
C ASN A 61 8.11 -4.58 -0.44
N GLN A 62 8.73 -5.34 -1.34
CA GLN A 62 8.16 -5.71 -2.64
C GLN A 62 7.62 -7.14 -2.62
N ALA A 63 7.14 -7.59 -1.45
CA ALA A 63 6.66 -8.95 -1.29
C ALA A 63 5.31 -9.10 -2.01
N PRO A 64 5.18 -10.04 -2.96
CA PRO A 64 3.91 -10.30 -3.60
C PRO A 64 2.94 -10.95 -2.63
N PHE A 65 1.66 -10.60 -2.77
CA PHE A 65 0.53 -11.22 -2.08
C PHE A 65 -0.52 -11.72 -3.07
N ASN A 66 -1.42 -12.55 -2.57
CA ASN A 66 -2.54 -13.15 -3.29
C ASN A 66 -3.86 -12.86 -2.54
N LYS A 67 -4.94 -13.54 -2.93
CA LYS A 67 -6.29 -13.38 -2.40
C LYS A 67 -6.54 -14.14 -1.08
N ASP A 68 -5.54 -14.76 -0.49
CA ASP A 68 -5.73 -15.61 0.71
C ASP A 68 -5.97 -14.81 1.98
N LEU A 69 -5.63 -13.50 1.98
CA LEU A 69 -5.94 -12.56 3.06
C LEU A 69 -6.84 -11.44 2.55
N ILE A 70 -8.08 -11.40 3.05
CA ILE A 70 -9.09 -10.38 2.76
C ILE A 70 -9.82 -9.99 4.06
N PRO A 71 -9.97 -8.70 4.38
CA PRO A 71 -9.36 -7.56 3.69
C PRO A 71 -7.84 -7.50 3.91
N ARG A 72 -7.09 -7.04 2.90
CA ARG A 72 -5.63 -6.78 3.02
C ARG A 72 -5.38 -5.29 3.17
N ILE A 73 -4.61 -4.93 4.20
CA ILE A 73 -4.13 -3.55 4.41
C ILE A 73 -2.70 -3.41 3.87
N VAL A 74 -2.54 -2.58 2.85
CA VAL A 74 -1.24 -2.14 2.32
C VAL A 74 -0.97 -0.73 2.82
N LEU A 75 0.18 -0.52 3.44
CA LEU A 75 0.59 0.79 3.96
C LEU A 75 1.51 1.48 2.96
N PHE A 76 1.41 2.79 2.86
CA PHE A 76 2.24 3.56 1.94
C PHE A 76 2.67 4.91 2.50
N GLN A 77 3.73 5.45 1.91
CA GLN A 77 4.22 6.80 2.13
C GLN A 77 4.58 7.44 0.79
N THR A 78 4.01 8.60 0.51
CA THR A 78 4.28 9.41 -0.69
C THR A 78 5.58 10.19 -0.55
N PHE A 79 6.06 10.76 -1.65
CA PHE A 79 7.29 11.55 -1.70
C PHE A 79 7.32 12.73 -0.74
N ASP A 80 6.18 13.40 -0.56
CA ASP A 80 6.02 14.54 0.35
C ASP A 80 5.77 14.12 1.81
N GLY A 81 5.92 12.84 2.12
CA GLY A 81 5.85 12.32 3.49
C GLY A 81 4.46 11.94 3.99
N ARG A 82 3.39 12.15 3.20
CA ARG A 82 2.05 11.70 3.59
C ARG A 82 2.01 10.18 3.67
N LYS A 83 1.51 9.65 4.78
CA LYS A 83 1.30 8.21 4.94
C LYS A 83 -0.18 7.90 4.84
N GLY A 84 -0.46 6.67 4.42
CA GLY A 84 -1.81 6.20 4.25
C GLY A 84 -1.88 4.69 4.18
N ALA A 85 -3.10 4.21 3.97
CA ALA A 85 -3.42 2.82 3.87
C ALA A 85 -4.38 2.58 2.70
N ILE A 86 -4.20 1.44 2.04
CA ILE A 86 -5.09 0.89 1.02
C ILE A 86 -5.69 -0.38 1.61
N LYS A 87 -7.01 -0.41 1.79
CA LYS A 87 -7.76 -1.60 2.18
C LYS A 87 -8.30 -2.27 0.93
N ILE A 88 -7.70 -3.40 0.56
CA ILE A 88 -8.23 -4.24 -0.51
C ILE A 88 -9.39 -5.06 0.06
N LYS A 89 -10.59 -4.78 -0.43
CA LYS A 89 -11.83 -5.45 -0.01
C LYS A 89 -12.08 -6.71 -0.81
N GLU A 90 -11.85 -6.65 -2.13
CA GLU A 90 -12.18 -7.75 -3.02
C GLU A 90 -11.21 -7.85 -4.19
N TYR A 91 -11.06 -9.07 -4.70
CA TYR A 91 -10.31 -9.43 -5.90
C TYR A 91 -11.29 -9.99 -6.92
N ILE A 92 -11.59 -9.23 -7.96
CA ILE A 92 -12.49 -9.66 -9.03
C ILE A 92 -11.65 -10.27 -10.15
N SER A 93 -11.86 -11.56 -10.44
CA SER A 93 -11.04 -12.35 -11.35
C SER A 93 -11.83 -12.72 -12.60
N GLU A 94 -11.78 -11.85 -13.61
CA GLU A 94 -12.51 -11.97 -14.88
C GLU A 94 -11.58 -11.94 -16.09
N GLY A 95 -10.41 -12.60 -15.97
CA GLY A 95 -9.39 -12.60 -17.02
C GLY A 95 -8.92 -11.18 -17.33
N ALA A 96 -9.18 -10.71 -18.55
CA ALA A 96 -8.82 -9.35 -18.99
C ALA A 96 -9.58 -8.23 -18.25
N GLN A 97 -10.73 -8.54 -17.65
CA GLN A 97 -11.55 -7.58 -16.90
C GLN A 97 -11.31 -7.65 -15.38
N SER A 98 -10.21 -8.24 -14.94
CA SER A 98 -9.90 -8.35 -13.51
C SER A 98 -9.61 -7.00 -12.87
N TYR A 99 -10.12 -6.76 -11.66
CA TYR A 99 -9.89 -5.54 -10.90
C TYR A 99 -9.90 -5.76 -9.39
N LEU A 100 -9.48 -4.74 -8.63
CA LEU A 100 -9.56 -4.71 -7.18
C LEU A 100 -10.59 -3.69 -6.73
N LEU A 101 -11.38 -4.05 -5.73
CA LEU A 101 -12.18 -3.09 -4.98
C LEU A 101 -11.38 -2.64 -3.75
N VAL A 102 -11.08 -1.35 -3.67
CA VAL A 102 -10.23 -0.79 -2.61
C VAL A 102 -10.83 0.45 -1.97
N ASP A 103 -10.59 0.62 -0.68
CA ASP A 103 -10.75 1.90 0.01
C ASP A 103 -9.37 2.48 0.34
N ILE A 104 -9.23 3.81 0.24
CA ILE A 104 -7.95 4.49 0.48
C ILE A 104 -8.17 5.60 1.49
N LYS A 105 -7.34 5.62 2.53
CA LYS A 105 -7.25 6.73 3.49
C LYS A 105 -5.82 7.27 3.51
N ILE A 106 -5.69 8.58 3.42
CA ILE A 106 -4.40 9.28 3.43
C ILE A 106 -4.44 10.40 4.47
N GLN A 107 -3.30 10.66 5.08
CA GLN A 107 -3.13 11.83 5.93
C GLN A 107 -3.38 13.12 5.17
N LYS A 108 -4.15 13.98 5.84
CA LYS A 108 -4.21 15.39 5.50
C LYS A 108 -3.03 16.08 6.17
N ILE A 109 -2.16 16.72 5.39
CA ILE A 109 -1.17 17.67 5.91
C ILE A 109 -1.88 19.05 5.92
N PRO A 110 -1.74 19.85 6.99
CA PRO A 110 -2.26 21.22 7.05
C PRO A 110 -1.76 22.12 5.93
#